data_AF-A0A382KFL0-F1
#
_entry.id   AF-A0A382KFL0-F1
#
_cell.length_a   1.000
_cell.length_b   1.000
_cell.length_c   1.000
_cell.angle_alpha   90.00
_cell.angle_beta   90.00
_cell.angle_gamma   90.00
#
_symmetry.space_group_name_H-M   'P 1'
#
loop_
_entity.id
_entity.type
_entity.pdbx_description
1 polymer ?
#
loop_
_entity_poly.entity_id
_entity_poly.type
_entity_poly.pdbx_seq_one_letter_code
_entity_poly.pdbx_strand_id
1 'polypeptide(L)'
;TEQPFTLTLTYGERELTYKVFEVVPDLPGAFWTYRRILSAGCFEPGEIAGDLAMINWPGNDFKGGDLIAATHQERQLLIQQAKELSLGFLYWLQTEVPRDDGSGHGYPELRLRPHVLGTDDGMSMAPYIRESRRIVARTTVRQQDVSADYRPGARAADCTDSVGVGWYPIDIHGAPGDVVATGPTRPFQIPLGALIPRDGPANLLAACKNIGTTHMTSGCYRLHPIEWNIGEAAGALAAFCIGEGCGAAAVHEQEQLLRRFQTRLVEAGVPLYWFTDVPIGHAAFAATQRLAVGGIWQGGDEDLLFRPDEVLDDAQRARLSKKAGADVLSADAMSRADAALALA
;
A
#
# COMPACT_ATOMS: atom_id res chain seq x y z
N THR A 1 -18.34 35.53 -0.36
CA THR A 1 -17.33 34.78 -1.13
C THR A 1 -16.90 33.64 -0.26
N GLU A 2 -17.33 32.42 -0.56
CA GLU A 2 -16.98 31.25 0.24
C GLU A 2 -15.49 30.94 0.03
N GLN A 3 -14.75 30.82 1.13
CA GLN A 3 -13.35 30.45 1.12
C GLN A 3 -13.25 28.93 0.93
N PRO A 4 -12.42 28.40 0.01
CA PRO A 4 -12.42 26.98 -0.33
C PRO A 4 -11.55 26.12 0.61
N PHE A 5 -10.81 26.74 1.55
CA PHE A 5 -9.86 26.06 2.43
C PHE A 5 -10.41 25.87 3.83
N THR A 6 -10.12 24.71 4.42
CA THR A 6 -10.53 24.35 5.78
C THR A 6 -9.59 23.32 6.39
N LEU A 7 -9.52 23.28 7.72
CA LEU A 7 -8.94 22.18 8.50
C LEU A 7 -9.99 21.17 8.99
N THR A 8 -11.21 21.26 8.48
CA THR A 8 -12.28 20.28 8.71
C THR A 8 -12.21 19.17 7.67
N LEU A 9 -12.10 17.93 8.14
CA LEU A 9 -12.17 16.73 7.32
C LEU A 9 -13.50 16.01 7.52
N THR A 10 -14.13 15.62 6.42
CA THR A 10 -15.31 14.74 6.47
C THR A 10 -14.86 13.29 6.38
N TYR A 11 -15.10 12.52 7.45
CA TYR A 11 -14.87 11.08 7.49
C TYR A 11 -16.19 10.34 7.72
N GLY A 12 -16.73 9.73 6.67
CA GLY A 12 -18.08 9.18 6.71
C GLY A 12 -19.10 10.30 6.95
N GLU A 13 -19.86 10.20 8.04
CA GLU A 13 -20.85 11.21 8.46
C GLU A 13 -20.28 12.24 9.46
N ARG A 14 -19.02 12.11 9.87
CA ARG A 14 -18.40 12.95 10.89
C ARG A 14 -17.57 14.07 10.26
N GLU A 15 -17.72 15.28 10.79
CA GLU A 15 -16.80 16.38 10.54
C GLU A 15 -15.79 16.49 11.67
N LEU A 16 -14.51 16.49 11.31
CA LEU A 16 -13.37 16.53 12.23
C LEU A 16 -12.56 17.80 11.95
N THR A 17 -12.68 18.81 12.81
CA THR A 17 -11.96 20.08 12.67
C THR A 17 -10.66 20.04 13.46
N TYR A 18 -9.54 20.08 12.75
CA TYR A 18 -8.20 20.10 13.34
C TYR A 18 -7.78 21.52 13.70
N LYS A 19 -7.01 21.64 14.77
CA LYS A 19 -6.20 22.82 15.08
C LYS A 19 -4.83 22.70 14.40
N VAL A 20 -4.13 23.83 14.23
CA VAL A 20 -2.86 23.87 13.48
C VAL A 20 -1.77 23.10 14.23
N PHE A 21 -1.53 23.44 15.50
CA PHE A 21 -0.45 22.88 16.33
C PHE A 21 -0.97 22.13 17.55
N GLU A 22 -2.11 22.55 18.11
CA GLU A 22 -2.72 21.90 19.27
C GLU A 22 -3.42 20.59 18.89
N VAL A 23 -3.26 19.58 19.73
CA VAL A 23 -4.01 18.34 19.60
C VAL A 23 -5.46 18.59 20.00
N VAL A 24 -6.39 18.23 19.11
CA VAL A 24 -7.81 18.25 19.41
C VAL A 24 -8.20 16.92 20.06
N PRO A 25 -8.96 16.93 21.17
CA PRO A 25 -9.49 15.70 21.76
C PRO A 25 -10.21 14.84 20.71
N ASP A 26 -10.03 13.52 20.80
CA ASP A 26 -10.63 12.52 19.91
C ASP A 26 -10.15 12.55 18.44
N LEU A 27 -9.17 13.41 18.10
CA LEU A 27 -8.45 13.36 16.83
C LEU A 27 -7.07 12.71 17.01
N PRO A 28 -6.49 12.09 15.96
CA PRO A 28 -5.16 11.47 16.04
C PRO A 28 -4.02 12.45 16.34
N GLY A 29 -4.25 13.76 16.23
CA GLY A 29 -3.24 14.79 16.46
C GLY A 29 -3.68 16.16 15.95
N ALA A 30 -2.71 17.06 15.82
CA ALA A 30 -2.87 18.36 15.16
C ALA A 30 -2.60 18.25 13.65
N PHE A 31 -3.10 19.22 12.88
CA PHE A 31 -2.83 19.34 11.44
C PHE A 31 -1.33 19.30 11.13
N TRP A 32 -0.51 20.08 11.86
CA TRP A 32 0.93 20.14 11.66
C TRP A 32 1.63 18.80 11.89
N THR A 33 1.19 18.05 12.90
CA THR A 33 1.82 16.79 13.29
C THR A 33 1.48 15.62 12.35
N TYR A 34 0.40 15.71 11.58
CA TYR A 34 -0.06 14.64 10.68
C TYR A 34 1.01 14.19 9.67
N ARG A 35 1.83 15.12 9.16
CA ARG A 35 2.93 14.86 8.23
C ARG A 35 4.23 15.54 8.64
N ARG A 36 4.46 15.65 9.95
CA ARG A 36 5.72 16.17 10.48
C ARG A 36 6.86 15.17 10.18
N ILE A 37 7.89 15.67 9.49
CA ILE A 37 9.09 14.90 9.14
C ILE A 37 10.15 15.06 10.22
N LEU A 38 10.23 16.25 10.84
CA LEU A 38 11.24 16.57 11.84
C LEU A 38 10.62 17.44 12.94
N SER A 39 10.92 17.07 14.19
CA SER A 39 10.43 17.69 15.41
C SER A 39 11.60 18.30 16.17
N ALA A 40 11.60 19.62 16.38
CA ALA A 40 12.67 20.35 17.06
C ALA A 40 12.97 19.82 18.46
N GLY A 41 11.93 19.38 19.18
CA GLY A 41 12.07 18.83 20.53
C GLY A 41 12.81 17.48 20.61
N CYS A 42 13.18 16.87 19.49
CA CYS A 42 14.00 15.65 19.45
C CYS A 42 15.51 15.94 19.32
N PHE A 43 15.91 17.21 19.32
CA PHE A 43 17.29 17.66 19.07
C PHE A 43 17.74 18.64 20.15
N GLU A 44 19.05 18.83 20.27
CA GLU A 44 19.60 19.80 21.24
C GLU A 44 19.26 21.24 20.84
N PRO A 45 19.12 22.17 21.80
CA PRO A 45 18.81 23.57 21.51
C PRO A 45 19.80 24.19 20.51
N GLY A 46 19.28 24.66 19.38
CA GLY A 46 20.07 25.31 18.32
C GLY A 46 20.62 24.38 17.23
N GLU A 47 20.46 23.06 17.36
CA GLU A 47 20.89 22.09 16.35
C GLU A 47 20.07 22.19 15.05
N ILE A 48 18.77 22.45 15.19
CA ILE A 48 17.86 22.66 14.05
C ILE A 48 16.99 23.90 14.26
N ALA A 49 16.64 24.55 13.15
CA ALA A 49 15.94 25.84 13.17
C ALA A 49 14.47 25.77 13.61
N GLY A 50 13.86 24.59 13.60
CA GLY A 50 12.45 24.39 13.94
C GLY A 50 11.88 23.13 13.30
N ASP A 51 10.60 22.87 13.59
CA ASP A 51 9.85 21.76 13.01
C ASP A 51 9.74 21.86 11.48
N LEU A 52 9.61 20.71 10.83
CA LEU A 52 9.42 20.59 9.39
C LEU A 52 8.31 19.58 9.12
N ALA A 53 7.32 19.98 8.32
CA ALA A 53 6.22 19.13 7.88
C ALA A 53 6.06 19.16 6.35
N MET A 54 5.70 18.02 5.76
CA MET A 54 5.33 17.90 4.36
C MET A 54 3.81 17.84 4.24
N ILE A 55 3.19 18.95 3.86
CA ILE A 55 1.74 19.06 3.92
C ILE A 55 1.07 18.41 2.71
N ASN A 56 0.24 17.40 3.00
CA ASN A 56 -0.78 16.86 2.10
C ASN A 56 -2.10 16.93 2.84
N TRP A 57 -3.05 17.69 2.30
CA TRP A 57 -4.37 17.94 2.87
C TRP A 57 -5.42 17.99 1.76
N PRO A 58 -6.69 17.61 1.98
CA PRO A 58 -7.71 17.69 0.92
C PRO A 58 -7.84 19.09 0.31
N GLY A 59 -7.55 20.14 1.07
CA GLY A 59 -7.52 21.53 0.58
C GLY A 59 -6.46 21.82 -0.48
N ASN A 60 -5.41 20.99 -0.62
CA ASN A 60 -4.41 21.09 -1.69
C ASN A 60 -4.38 19.88 -2.64
N ASP A 61 -5.40 19.02 -2.63
CA ASP A 61 -5.57 17.95 -3.62
C ASP A 61 -6.07 18.55 -4.95
N PHE A 62 -5.17 18.70 -5.92
CA PHE A 62 -5.50 19.22 -7.24
C PHE A 62 -6.24 18.20 -8.12
N LYS A 63 -7.40 18.61 -8.66
CA LYS A 63 -8.31 17.76 -9.47
C LYS A 63 -8.61 18.33 -10.86
N GLY A 64 -7.77 19.23 -11.36
CA GLY A 64 -8.06 20.04 -12.55
C GLY A 64 -7.82 19.38 -13.91
N GLY A 65 -7.29 18.15 -13.97
CA GLY A 65 -7.10 17.46 -15.25
C GLY A 65 -6.31 16.16 -15.20
N ASP A 66 -6.17 15.52 -16.36
CA ASP A 66 -5.45 14.27 -16.57
C ASP A 66 -4.05 14.52 -17.18
N LEU A 67 -3.01 14.36 -16.36
CA LEU A 67 -1.62 14.51 -16.79
C LEU A 67 -1.21 13.49 -17.87
N ILE A 68 -1.87 12.33 -17.96
CA ILE A 68 -1.52 11.25 -18.88
C ILE A 68 -2.01 11.54 -20.29
N ALA A 69 -3.21 12.11 -20.43
CA ALA A 69 -3.76 12.52 -21.72
C ALA A 69 -3.25 13.89 -22.20
N ALA A 70 -2.77 14.73 -21.28
CA ALA A 70 -2.27 16.07 -21.58
C ALA A 70 -1.06 16.08 -22.53
N THR A 71 -1.05 17.04 -23.46
CA THR A 71 0.14 17.46 -24.20
C THR A 71 1.21 18.00 -23.24
N HIS A 72 2.44 18.18 -23.74
CA HIS A 72 3.51 18.75 -22.91
C HIS A 72 3.14 20.13 -22.35
N GLN A 73 2.55 21.02 -23.16
CA GLN A 73 2.16 22.36 -22.73
C GLN A 73 1.05 22.32 -21.67
N GLU A 74 0.02 21.50 -21.89
CA GLU A 74 -1.07 21.31 -20.93
C GLU A 74 -0.57 20.72 -19.62
N ARG A 75 0.38 19.77 -19.67
CA ARG A 75 1.00 19.19 -18.48
C ARG A 75 1.70 20.26 -17.64
N GLN A 76 2.46 21.16 -18.26
CA GLN A 76 3.11 22.26 -17.54
C GLN A 76 2.09 23.19 -16.90
N LEU A 77 1.00 23.51 -17.63
CA LEU A 77 -0.09 24.33 -17.10
C LEU A 77 -0.79 23.66 -15.90
N LEU A 78 -1.11 22.38 -16.00
CA LEU A 78 -1.75 21.61 -14.91
C LEU A 78 -0.85 21.55 -13.66
N ILE A 79 0.47 21.34 -13.84
CA ILE A 79 1.43 21.34 -12.73
C ILE A 79 1.51 22.74 -12.11
N GLN A 80 1.54 23.80 -12.92
CA GLN A 80 1.55 25.18 -12.43
C GLN A 80 0.29 25.50 -11.62
N GLN A 81 -0.89 25.11 -12.10
CA GLN A 81 -2.16 25.27 -11.38
C GLN A 81 -2.20 24.48 -10.06
N ALA A 82 -1.64 23.28 -10.03
CA ALA A 82 -1.52 22.50 -8.80
C ALA A 82 -0.61 23.17 -7.76
N LYS A 83 0.49 23.79 -8.22
CA LYS A 83 1.37 24.60 -7.36
C LYS A 83 0.65 25.85 -6.84
N GLU A 84 -0.09 26.55 -7.69
CA GLU A 84 -0.89 27.73 -7.31
C GLU A 84 -1.95 27.38 -6.26
N LEU A 85 -2.64 26.24 -6.39
CA LEU A 85 -3.56 25.75 -5.37
C LEU A 85 -2.84 25.53 -4.03
N SER A 86 -1.65 24.91 -4.06
CA SER A 86 -0.85 24.67 -2.86
C SER A 86 -0.35 25.97 -2.21
N LEU A 87 0.03 26.96 -3.02
CA LEU A 87 0.39 28.30 -2.54
C LEU A 87 -0.80 29.04 -1.95
N GLY A 88 -1.98 28.92 -2.56
CA GLY A 88 -3.23 29.46 -2.03
C GLY A 88 -3.55 28.86 -0.66
N PHE A 89 -3.38 27.55 -0.49
CA PHE A 89 -3.58 26.89 0.80
C PHE A 89 -2.57 27.37 1.85
N LEU A 90 -1.29 27.52 1.49
CA LEU A 90 -0.28 28.10 2.38
C LEU A 90 -0.63 29.54 2.77
N TYR A 91 -1.01 30.38 1.81
CA TYR A 91 -1.39 31.76 2.07
C TYR A 91 -2.56 31.82 3.07
N TRP A 92 -3.57 30.98 2.87
CA TRP A 92 -4.68 30.85 3.82
C TRP A 92 -4.24 30.45 5.23
N LEU A 93 -3.31 29.49 5.36
CA LEU A 93 -2.72 29.14 6.65
C LEU A 93 -1.98 30.33 7.30
N GLN A 94 -1.37 31.20 6.48
CA GLN A 94 -0.64 32.36 6.97
C GLN A 94 -1.54 33.52 7.38
N THR A 95 -2.74 33.65 6.80
CA THR A 95 -3.55 34.87 6.94
C THR A 95 -4.93 34.67 7.55
N GLU A 96 -5.53 33.49 7.40
CA GLU A 96 -6.99 33.32 7.57
C GLU A 96 -7.40 32.11 8.41
N VAL A 97 -6.57 31.07 8.54
CA VAL A 97 -6.90 29.95 9.43
C VAL A 97 -7.05 30.44 10.88
N PRO A 98 -8.06 30.02 11.66
CA PRO A 98 -8.19 30.41 13.05
C PRO A 98 -6.96 30.01 13.87
N ARG A 99 -6.50 30.90 14.76
CA ARG A 99 -5.44 30.58 15.72
C ARG A 99 -5.96 29.65 16.81
N ASP A 100 -5.10 28.74 17.25
CA ASP A 100 -5.42 27.68 18.19
C ASP A 100 -5.81 28.25 19.58
N ASP A 101 -5.19 29.37 19.96
CA ASP A 101 -5.42 30.14 21.19
C ASP A 101 -6.63 31.10 21.11
N GLY A 102 -7.27 31.20 19.95
CA GLY A 102 -8.40 32.10 19.70
C GLY A 102 -8.02 33.58 19.55
N SER A 103 -6.74 33.93 19.46
CA SER A 103 -6.29 35.33 19.40
C SER A 103 -6.57 36.05 18.08
N GLY A 104 -7.05 35.33 17.05
CA GLY A 104 -7.24 35.86 15.70
C GLY A 104 -7.05 34.78 14.64
N HIS A 105 -6.44 35.17 13.51
CA HIS A 105 -6.27 34.31 12.34
C HIS A 105 -4.82 34.37 11.83
N GLY A 106 -4.39 33.29 11.20
CA GLY A 106 -3.13 33.20 10.46
C GLY A 106 -1.90 32.84 11.30
N TYR A 107 -1.00 32.12 10.65
CA TYR A 107 0.34 31.78 11.12
C TYR A 107 1.40 32.29 10.12
N PRO A 108 1.68 33.62 10.08
CA PRO A 108 2.59 34.24 9.11
C PRO A 108 4.05 33.74 9.20
N GLU A 109 4.41 33.07 10.28
CA GLU A 109 5.70 32.43 10.51
C GLU A 109 5.92 31.15 9.71
N LEU A 110 4.87 30.54 9.14
CA LEU A 110 4.99 29.38 8.28
C LEU A 110 5.77 29.74 7.01
N ARG A 111 6.76 28.92 6.65
CA ARG A 111 7.64 29.18 5.50
C ARG A 111 7.89 27.91 4.71
N LEU A 112 7.94 28.05 3.40
CA LEU A 112 8.47 27.02 2.52
C LEU A 112 9.97 26.85 2.76
N ARG A 113 10.47 25.63 2.52
CA ARG A 113 11.89 25.28 2.71
C ARG A 113 12.50 24.75 1.40
N PRO A 114 12.80 25.63 0.42
CA PRO A 114 13.43 25.27 -0.86
C PRO A 114 14.56 24.25 -0.75
N HIS A 115 15.51 24.50 0.15
CA HIS A 115 16.70 23.65 0.34
C HIS A 115 16.39 22.22 0.80
N VAL A 116 15.24 21.99 1.44
CA VAL A 116 14.85 20.64 1.91
C VAL A 116 14.36 19.80 0.74
N LEU A 117 13.61 20.40 -0.19
CA LEU A 117 13.05 19.68 -1.34
C LEU A 117 13.95 19.74 -2.58
N GLY A 118 14.97 20.60 -2.58
CA GLY A 118 15.85 20.79 -3.73
C GLY A 118 15.18 21.55 -4.89
N THR A 119 14.17 22.37 -4.59
CA THR A 119 13.38 23.14 -5.57
C THR A 119 13.39 24.61 -5.22
N ASP A 120 13.46 25.50 -6.21
CA ASP A 120 13.53 26.95 -5.99
C ASP A 120 12.25 27.52 -5.34
N ASP A 121 11.10 26.88 -5.59
CA ASP A 121 9.79 27.29 -5.09
C ASP A 121 9.39 26.58 -3.79
N GLY A 122 10.21 25.67 -3.26
CA GLY A 122 9.90 24.90 -2.06
C GLY A 122 8.72 23.94 -2.19
N MET A 123 8.34 23.58 -3.42
CA MET A 123 7.35 22.53 -3.72
C MET A 123 8.03 21.18 -4.00
N SER A 124 7.26 20.09 -4.03
CA SER A 124 7.80 18.78 -4.40
C SER A 124 8.35 18.77 -5.83
N MET A 125 9.45 18.05 -6.06
CA MET A 125 10.09 17.93 -7.38
C MET A 125 9.16 17.37 -8.47
N ALA A 126 8.17 16.57 -8.07
CA ALA A 126 7.12 16.04 -8.92
C ALA A 126 5.79 15.99 -8.13
N PRO A 127 4.64 16.04 -8.82
CA PRO A 127 3.35 15.85 -8.17
C PRO A 127 3.20 14.41 -7.68
N TYR A 128 2.56 14.23 -6.53
CA TYR A 128 2.10 12.91 -6.09
C TYR A 128 0.83 12.53 -6.85
N ILE A 129 0.97 11.65 -7.84
CA ILE A 129 -0.15 11.18 -8.67
C ILE A 129 -0.74 9.94 -8.03
N ARG A 130 -2.05 9.90 -7.77
CA ARG A 130 -2.74 8.79 -7.09
C ARG A 130 -3.24 7.68 -8.03
N GLU A 131 -3.49 7.99 -9.30
CA GLU A 131 -3.98 7.00 -10.27
C GLU A 131 -3.16 6.97 -11.56
N SER A 132 -3.21 5.84 -12.26
CA SER A 132 -2.51 5.64 -13.52
C SER A 132 -3.36 4.85 -14.50
N ARG A 133 -2.95 4.79 -15.77
CA ARG A 133 -3.48 3.81 -16.72
C ARG A 133 -3.20 2.41 -16.21
N ARG A 134 -4.20 1.54 -16.30
CA ARG A 134 -4.11 0.14 -15.88
C ARG A 134 -4.12 -0.77 -17.09
N ILE A 135 -3.35 -1.85 -17.03
CA ILE A 135 -3.41 -2.88 -18.06
C ILE A 135 -4.71 -3.68 -17.96
N VAL A 136 -5.18 -4.22 -19.09
CA VAL A 136 -6.13 -5.32 -19.09
C VAL A 136 -5.35 -6.58 -18.75
N ALA A 137 -5.30 -6.90 -17.47
CA ALA A 137 -4.47 -7.98 -16.94
C ALA A 137 -5.15 -9.36 -17.05
N ARG A 138 -4.34 -10.42 -16.87
CA ARG A 138 -4.83 -11.79 -16.72
C ARG A 138 -5.70 -11.93 -15.48
N THR A 139 -5.32 -11.28 -14.38
CA THR A 139 -6.11 -11.16 -13.16
C THR A 139 -6.46 -9.70 -12.90
N THR A 140 -7.75 -9.38 -12.78
CA THR A 140 -8.20 -8.06 -12.33
C THR A 140 -8.71 -8.19 -10.90
N VAL A 141 -8.04 -7.54 -9.95
CA VAL A 141 -8.46 -7.51 -8.54
C VAL A 141 -9.73 -6.67 -8.40
N ARG A 142 -10.81 -7.25 -7.87
CA ARG A 142 -12.11 -6.59 -7.69
C ARG A 142 -12.35 -6.24 -6.23
N GLN A 143 -13.30 -5.36 -5.97
CA GLN A 143 -13.62 -4.93 -4.60
C GLN A 143 -14.01 -6.11 -3.70
N GLN A 144 -14.76 -7.08 -4.24
CA GLN A 144 -15.15 -8.30 -3.53
C GLN A 144 -13.97 -9.15 -3.11
N ASP A 145 -12.80 -8.96 -3.71
CA ASP A 145 -11.60 -9.71 -3.37
C ASP A 145 -10.94 -9.16 -2.11
N VAL A 146 -11.16 -7.89 -1.74
CA VAL A 146 -10.40 -7.22 -0.66
C VAL A 146 -11.23 -6.49 0.39
N SER A 147 -12.45 -6.03 0.07
CA SER A 147 -13.27 -5.26 1.02
C SER A 147 -13.75 -6.16 2.17
N ALA A 148 -13.73 -5.61 3.39
CA ALA A 148 -14.23 -6.29 4.58
C ALA A 148 -15.73 -6.62 4.51
N ASP A 149 -16.51 -5.90 3.69
CA ASP A 149 -17.94 -6.16 3.47
C ASP A 149 -18.18 -7.50 2.76
N TYR A 150 -17.22 -7.94 1.95
CA TYR A 150 -17.27 -9.21 1.21
C TYR A 150 -16.35 -10.29 1.79
N ARG A 151 -15.48 -9.91 2.74
CA ARG A 151 -14.46 -10.76 3.36
C ARG A 151 -14.65 -10.76 4.88
N PRO A 152 -15.52 -11.65 5.41
CA PRO A 152 -15.84 -11.67 6.84
C PRO A 152 -14.67 -12.12 7.72
N GLY A 153 -13.76 -12.97 7.20
CA GLY A 153 -12.57 -13.43 7.91
C GLY A 153 -11.47 -12.38 8.02
N ALA A 154 -10.33 -12.77 8.60
CA ALA A 154 -9.21 -11.88 8.87
C ALA A 154 -8.44 -11.43 7.61
N ARG A 155 -8.56 -12.17 6.49
CA ARG A 155 -7.81 -11.94 5.24
C ARG A 155 -8.74 -11.68 4.04
N ALA A 156 -8.15 -11.09 3.01
CA ALA A 156 -8.77 -10.95 1.70
C ALA A 156 -8.90 -12.32 1.00
N ALA A 157 -9.36 -12.32 -0.25
CA ALA A 157 -9.37 -13.53 -1.07
C ALA A 157 -7.97 -14.16 -1.14
N ASP A 158 -7.90 -15.47 -0.94
CA ASP A 158 -6.66 -16.20 -1.12
C ASP A 158 -6.21 -16.15 -2.59
N CYS A 159 -4.92 -15.94 -2.77
CA CYS A 159 -4.24 -15.85 -4.06
C CYS A 159 -3.04 -16.81 -4.06
N THR A 160 -3.17 -17.92 -4.79
CA THR A 160 -2.13 -18.96 -4.86
C THR A 160 -0.96 -18.56 -5.75
N ASP A 161 -1.17 -17.60 -6.66
CA ASP A 161 -0.16 -16.96 -7.51
C ASP A 161 0.38 -15.65 -6.92
N SER A 162 0.28 -15.48 -5.59
CA SER A 162 0.78 -14.29 -4.91
C SER A 162 2.27 -14.07 -5.14
N VAL A 163 2.63 -12.81 -5.39
CA VAL A 163 4.02 -12.32 -5.52
C VAL A 163 4.35 -11.24 -4.50
N GLY A 164 3.46 -11.01 -3.53
CA GLY A 164 3.62 -9.97 -2.53
C GLY A 164 2.36 -9.78 -1.70
N VAL A 165 2.42 -8.85 -0.76
CA VAL A 165 1.29 -8.53 0.13
C VAL A 165 1.09 -7.03 0.28
N GLY A 166 -0.12 -6.63 0.67
CA GLY A 166 -0.47 -5.25 0.92
C GLY A 166 -1.66 -5.11 1.87
N TRP A 167 -1.73 -3.98 2.56
CA TRP A 167 -2.91 -3.63 3.34
C TRP A 167 -3.07 -2.12 3.39
N TYR A 168 -4.20 -1.66 2.85
CA TYR A 168 -4.62 -0.26 2.89
C TYR A 168 -6.13 -0.22 2.62
N PRO A 169 -6.90 0.69 3.24
CA PRO A 169 -8.30 0.89 2.89
C PRO A 169 -8.46 1.23 1.41
N ILE A 170 -9.66 0.96 0.87
CA ILE A 170 -10.07 1.62 -0.36
C ILE A 170 -10.14 3.11 -0.06
N ASP A 171 -9.48 3.93 -0.88
CA ASP A 171 -9.29 5.37 -0.65
C ASP A 171 -9.25 6.11 -2.00
N ILE A 172 -10.45 6.34 -2.53
CA ILE A 172 -10.72 7.02 -3.81
C ILE A 172 -11.17 8.44 -3.53
N HIS A 173 -10.43 9.39 -4.11
CA HIS A 173 -10.61 10.82 -3.88
C HIS A 173 -11.54 11.48 -4.89
N GLY A 174 -11.86 10.79 -5.99
CA GLY A 174 -12.74 11.23 -7.06
C GLY A 174 -12.23 12.46 -7.84
N ALA A 175 -12.27 12.38 -9.16
CA ALA A 175 -12.26 13.55 -10.03
C ALA A 175 -13.67 14.19 -10.13
N PRO A 176 -13.82 15.40 -10.69
CA PRO A 176 -15.15 15.95 -10.98
C PRO A 176 -15.97 14.97 -11.84
N GLY A 177 -17.13 14.53 -11.33
CA GLY A 177 -18.00 13.55 -11.98
C GLY A 177 -17.67 12.08 -11.69
N ASP A 178 -16.73 11.81 -10.78
CA ASP A 178 -16.31 10.48 -10.35
C ASP A 178 -16.82 10.13 -8.94
N VAL A 179 -16.61 8.89 -8.52
CA VAL A 179 -16.97 8.41 -7.19
C VAL A 179 -15.90 8.81 -6.18
N VAL A 180 -16.33 9.28 -5.01
CA VAL A 180 -15.49 9.31 -3.79
C VAL A 180 -15.86 8.08 -2.98
N ALA A 181 -14.89 7.26 -2.61
CA ALA A 181 -15.15 6.04 -1.85
C ALA A 181 -14.03 5.76 -0.86
N THR A 182 -14.43 5.45 0.37
CA THR A 182 -13.55 4.93 1.40
C THR A 182 -14.16 3.68 2.01
N GLY A 183 -13.35 2.68 2.35
CA GLY A 183 -13.85 1.46 2.96
C GLY A 183 -12.76 0.55 3.50
N PRO A 184 -13.02 -0.16 4.62
CA PRO A 184 -12.06 -1.08 5.20
C PRO A 184 -11.80 -2.25 4.24
N THR A 185 -10.53 -2.65 4.17
CA THR A 185 -10.10 -3.87 3.48
C THR A 185 -9.53 -4.85 4.49
N ARG A 186 -9.44 -6.11 4.07
CA ARG A 186 -8.61 -7.10 4.74
C ARG A 186 -7.20 -7.08 4.14
N PRO A 187 -6.15 -7.46 4.90
CA PRO A 187 -4.84 -7.68 4.33
C PRO A 187 -4.91 -8.62 3.13
N PHE A 188 -4.29 -8.22 2.03
CA PHE A 188 -4.42 -8.84 0.73
C PHE A 188 -3.05 -9.20 0.13
N GLN A 189 -3.12 -9.97 -0.95
CA GLN A 189 -1.98 -10.48 -1.71
C GLN A 189 -1.95 -9.82 -3.09
N ILE A 190 -0.77 -9.72 -3.70
CA ILE A 190 -0.58 -9.18 -5.06
C ILE A 190 -0.55 -10.37 -6.03
N PRO A 191 -1.57 -10.56 -6.90
CA PRO A 191 -1.57 -11.68 -7.84
C PRO A 191 -0.55 -11.46 -8.95
N LEU A 192 0.25 -12.48 -9.29
CA LEU A 192 1.13 -12.45 -10.45
C LEU A 192 0.36 -12.12 -11.73
N GLY A 193 -0.84 -12.69 -11.89
CA GLY A 193 -1.69 -12.41 -13.04
C GLY A 193 -2.09 -10.93 -13.19
N ALA A 194 -2.03 -10.13 -12.12
CA ALA A 194 -2.31 -8.69 -12.16
C ALA A 194 -1.16 -7.88 -12.77
N LEU A 195 0.06 -8.42 -12.80
CA LEU A 195 1.23 -7.79 -13.41
C LEU A 195 1.33 -8.07 -14.92
N ILE A 196 0.60 -9.08 -15.43
CA ILE A 196 0.76 -9.60 -16.79
C ILE A 196 -0.42 -9.19 -17.67
N PRO A 197 -0.17 -8.55 -18.83
CA PRO A 197 -1.22 -8.26 -19.82
C PRO A 197 -1.91 -9.55 -20.31
N ARG A 198 -3.24 -9.51 -20.45
CA ARG A 198 -4.03 -10.64 -20.98
C ARG A 198 -3.75 -10.87 -22.47
N ASP A 199 -3.93 -9.81 -23.26
CA ASP A 199 -3.84 -9.82 -24.73
C ASP A 199 -2.82 -8.77 -25.22
N GLY A 200 -1.68 -8.65 -24.52
CA GLY A 200 -0.65 -7.64 -24.77
C GLY A 200 0.71 -8.21 -25.13
N PRO A 201 1.73 -7.35 -25.30
CA PRO A 201 3.10 -7.78 -25.58
C PRO A 201 3.65 -8.70 -24.49
N ALA A 202 4.28 -9.80 -24.89
CA ALA A 202 4.84 -10.80 -23.96
C ALA A 202 6.01 -10.27 -23.11
N ASN A 203 6.59 -9.13 -23.48
CA ASN A 203 7.72 -8.47 -22.84
C ASN A 203 7.32 -7.20 -22.07
N LEU A 204 6.05 -7.06 -21.70
CA LEU A 204 5.53 -5.96 -20.88
C LEU A 204 5.05 -6.48 -19.53
N LEU A 205 5.50 -5.85 -18.44
CA LEU A 205 5.03 -6.08 -17.08
C LEU A 205 4.54 -4.76 -16.48
N ALA A 206 3.41 -4.81 -15.76
CA ALA A 206 3.03 -3.73 -14.86
C ALA A 206 3.89 -3.82 -13.58
N ALA A 207 4.34 -2.67 -13.07
CA ALA A 207 5.38 -2.59 -12.05
C ALA A 207 5.08 -1.52 -10.97
N CYS A 208 3.84 -1.00 -10.93
CA CYS A 208 3.40 0.02 -9.99
C CYS A 208 1.86 0.08 -10.00
N LYS A 209 1.27 1.28 -9.93
CA LYS A 209 -0.18 1.57 -10.01
C LYS A 209 -0.90 1.07 -11.27
N ASN A 210 -0.16 0.56 -12.25
CA ASN A 210 -0.66 0.17 -13.57
C ASN A 210 -1.07 -1.30 -13.67
N ILE A 211 -1.04 -2.05 -12.57
CA ILE A 211 -1.50 -3.45 -12.52
C ILE A 211 -3.01 -3.58 -12.77
N GLY A 212 -3.46 -4.83 -12.95
CA GLY A 212 -4.86 -5.19 -13.10
C GLY A 212 -5.68 -4.98 -11.84
N THR A 213 -6.21 -3.77 -11.65
CA THR A 213 -7.19 -3.45 -10.60
C THR A 213 -8.43 -2.81 -11.22
N THR A 214 -9.56 -2.81 -10.50
CA THR A 214 -10.66 -1.90 -10.81
C THR A 214 -10.31 -0.48 -10.34
N HIS A 215 -11.15 0.50 -10.66
CA HIS A 215 -11.02 1.84 -10.09
C HIS A 215 -11.15 1.82 -8.56
N MET A 216 -12.03 0.97 -8.01
CA MET A 216 -12.18 0.85 -6.54
C MET A 216 -10.93 0.26 -5.87
N THR A 217 -10.36 -0.79 -6.44
CA THR A 217 -9.20 -1.47 -5.83
C THR A 217 -7.87 -0.80 -6.14
N SER A 218 -7.78 0.08 -7.15
CA SER A 218 -6.57 0.90 -7.33
C SER A 218 -6.27 1.72 -6.07
N GLY A 219 -7.31 2.23 -5.41
CA GLY A 219 -7.21 3.02 -4.17
C GLY A 219 -6.47 2.31 -3.04
N CYS A 220 -6.65 0.99 -2.89
CA CYS A 220 -5.95 0.21 -1.87
C CYS A 220 -4.59 -0.33 -2.33
N TYR A 221 -4.32 -0.47 -3.64
CA TYR A 221 -3.03 -0.97 -4.14
C TYR A 221 -1.98 0.14 -4.39
N ARG A 222 -2.40 1.42 -4.42
CA ARG A 222 -1.55 2.59 -4.74
C ARG A 222 -0.79 3.21 -3.56
N LEU A 223 -0.65 2.50 -2.44
CA LEU A 223 0.19 3.00 -1.35
C LEU A 223 1.64 2.61 -1.60
N HIS A 224 2.60 3.50 -1.30
CA HIS A 224 4.02 3.30 -1.59
C HIS A 224 4.60 1.92 -1.20
N PRO A 225 4.30 1.33 -0.02
CA PRO A 225 4.83 0.00 0.32
C PRO A 225 4.35 -1.09 -0.64
N ILE A 226 3.11 -0.97 -1.13
CA ILE A 226 2.48 -1.94 -2.03
C ILE A 226 3.02 -1.72 -3.44
N GLU A 227 3.16 -0.46 -3.87
CA GLU A 227 3.77 -0.12 -5.17
C GLU A 227 5.22 -0.57 -5.28
N TRP A 228 6.01 -0.42 -4.21
CA TRP A 228 7.36 -0.93 -4.16
C TRP A 228 7.38 -2.45 -4.28
N ASN A 229 6.53 -3.15 -3.53
CA ASN A 229 6.44 -4.61 -3.64
C ASN A 229 6.05 -5.04 -5.07
N ILE A 230 5.07 -4.39 -5.71
CA ILE A 230 4.71 -4.66 -7.11
C ILE A 230 5.93 -4.46 -8.04
N GLY A 231 6.68 -3.37 -7.85
CA GLY A 231 7.87 -3.08 -8.66
C GLY A 231 9.00 -4.09 -8.45
N GLU A 232 9.25 -4.48 -7.20
CA GLU A 232 10.23 -5.52 -6.83
C GLU A 232 9.85 -6.87 -7.43
N ALA A 233 8.58 -7.28 -7.30
CA ALA A 233 8.05 -8.51 -7.89
C ALA A 233 8.17 -8.50 -9.42
N ALA A 234 7.84 -7.38 -10.08
CA ALA A 234 7.97 -7.24 -11.53
C ALA A 234 9.42 -7.33 -12.00
N GLY A 235 10.35 -6.67 -11.30
CA GLY A 235 11.79 -6.74 -11.59
C GLY A 235 12.36 -8.15 -11.37
N ALA A 236 11.99 -8.79 -10.27
CA ALA A 236 12.39 -10.17 -9.97
C ALA A 236 11.84 -11.15 -11.01
N LEU A 237 10.59 -10.97 -11.45
CA LEU A 237 9.97 -11.78 -12.49
C LEU A 237 10.70 -11.63 -13.82
N ALA A 238 11.07 -10.41 -14.21
CA ALA A 238 11.83 -10.17 -15.44
C ALA A 238 13.20 -10.88 -15.38
N ALA A 239 13.92 -10.78 -14.27
CA ALA A 239 15.19 -11.48 -14.07
C ALA A 239 15.02 -13.02 -14.08
N PHE A 240 13.96 -13.53 -13.45
CA PHE A 240 13.63 -14.95 -13.46
C PHE A 240 13.36 -15.45 -14.89
N CYS A 241 12.52 -14.74 -15.65
CA CYS A 241 12.20 -15.07 -17.05
C CYS A 241 13.45 -15.15 -17.92
N ILE A 242 14.37 -14.18 -17.79
CA ILE A 242 15.64 -14.18 -18.54
C ILE A 242 16.50 -15.39 -18.15
N GLY A 243 16.64 -15.68 -16.85
CA GLY A 243 17.45 -16.80 -16.37
C GLY A 243 16.92 -18.17 -16.74
N GLU A 244 15.59 -18.34 -16.78
CA GLU A 244 14.93 -19.60 -17.13
C GLU A 244 14.63 -19.74 -18.63
N GLY A 245 14.86 -18.69 -19.43
CA GLY A 245 14.53 -18.68 -20.86
C GLY A 245 13.03 -18.83 -21.13
N CYS A 246 12.17 -18.28 -20.26
CA CYS A 246 10.72 -18.38 -20.35
C CYS A 246 10.04 -17.02 -20.30
N GLY A 247 8.75 -16.96 -20.66
CA GLY A 247 7.94 -15.73 -20.57
C GLY A 247 7.16 -15.65 -19.27
N ALA A 248 6.78 -14.44 -18.85
CA ALA A 248 6.00 -14.22 -17.63
C ALA A 248 4.65 -14.98 -17.63
N ALA A 249 4.00 -15.10 -18.80
CA ALA A 249 2.80 -15.91 -18.96
C ALA A 249 3.04 -17.39 -18.61
N ALA A 250 4.18 -17.96 -19.02
CA ALA A 250 4.54 -19.33 -18.68
C ALA A 250 4.75 -19.50 -17.16
N VAL A 251 5.36 -18.52 -16.49
CA VAL A 251 5.51 -18.52 -15.02
C VAL A 251 4.15 -18.54 -14.34
N HIS A 252 3.18 -17.77 -14.84
CA HIS A 252 1.82 -17.73 -14.28
C HIS A 252 1.00 -19.00 -14.58
N GLU A 253 1.16 -19.61 -15.74
CA GLU A 253 0.35 -20.77 -16.18
C GLU A 253 0.91 -22.12 -15.73
N GLN A 254 2.23 -22.22 -15.51
CA GLN A 254 2.90 -23.47 -15.16
C GLN A 254 3.27 -23.48 -13.69
N GLU A 255 2.59 -24.33 -12.92
CA GLU A 255 2.76 -24.40 -11.46
C GLU A 255 4.22 -24.60 -11.05
N GLN A 256 5.00 -25.43 -11.74
CA GLN A 256 6.41 -25.64 -11.41
C GLN A 256 7.25 -24.36 -11.53
N LEU A 257 7.00 -23.53 -12.55
CA LEU A 257 7.69 -22.24 -12.71
C LEU A 257 7.22 -21.24 -11.66
N LEU A 258 5.91 -21.17 -11.39
CA LEU A 258 5.34 -20.33 -10.35
C LEU A 258 5.97 -20.61 -8.98
N ARG A 259 6.02 -21.88 -8.56
CA ARG A 259 6.58 -22.27 -7.26
C ARG A 259 8.07 -21.96 -7.14
N ARG A 260 8.84 -22.16 -8.22
CA ARG A 260 10.26 -21.79 -8.26
C ARG A 260 10.44 -20.27 -8.15
N PHE A 261 9.59 -19.49 -8.82
CA PHE A 261 9.64 -18.04 -8.71
C PHE A 261 9.25 -17.54 -7.31
N GLN A 262 8.16 -18.06 -6.74
CA GLN A 262 7.74 -17.75 -5.37
C GLN A 262 8.81 -18.13 -4.33
N THR A 263 9.52 -19.24 -4.54
CA THR A 263 10.66 -19.63 -3.69
C THR A 263 11.75 -18.57 -3.72
N ARG A 264 12.15 -18.07 -4.91
CA ARG A 264 13.13 -16.98 -5.02
C ARG A 264 12.69 -15.69 -4.34
N LEU A 265 11.41 -15.32 -4.46
CA LEU A 265 10.87 -14.13 -3.80
C LEU A 265 10.97 -14.25 -2.27
N VAL A 266 10.57 -15.41 -1.73
CA VAL A 266 10.59 -15.68 -0.30
C VAL A 266 12.02 -15.75 0.25
N GLU A 267 12.95 -16.36 -0.50
CA GLU A 267 14.38 -16.36 -0.15
C GLU A 267 14.98 -14.95 -0.15
N ALA A 268 14.47 -14.05 -1.00
CA ALA A 268 14.80 -12.63 -0.99
C ALA A 268 14.09 -11.82 0.11
N GLY A 269 13.27 -12.48 0.94
CA GLY A 269 12.56 -11.86 2.06
C GLY A 269 11.20 -11.25 1.72
N VAL A 270 10.66 -11.49 0.52
CA VAL A 270 9.34 -10.97 0.12
C VAL A 270 8.22 -11.86 0.70
N PRO A 271 7.36 -11.35 1.59
CA PRO A 271 6.20 -12.11 2.08
C PRO A 271 5.15 -12.27 0.99
N LEU A 272 4.57 -13.47 0.86
CA LEU A 272 3.53 -13.81 -0.13
C LEU A 272 2.16 -14.08 0.51
N TYR A 273 2.12 -14.26 1.83
CA TYR A 273 0.94 -14.50 2.64
C TYR A 273 1.04 -13.74 3.97
N TRP A 274 -0.09 -13.21 4.46
CA TRP A 274 -0.09 -12.33 5.62
C TRP A 274 -0.14 -13.12 6.93
N PHE A 275 1.03 -13.38 7.52
CA PHE A 275 1.19 -13.85 8.89
C PHE A 275 1.82 -12.75 9.76
N THR A 276 1.29 -12.52 10.96
CA THR A 276 1.81 -11.47 11.86
C THR A 276 2.80 -11.98 12.91
N ASP A 277 2.97 -13.30 13.02
CA ASP A 277 3.75 -13.98 14.05
C ASP A 277 4.91 -14.84 13.50
N VAL A 278 5.15 -14.81 12.19
CA VAL A 278 6.30 -15.44 11.54
C VAL A 278 7.06 -14.38 10.73
N PRO A 279 7.91 -13.56 11.38
CA PRO A 279 8.65 -12.49 10.70
C PRO A 279 9.69 -13.05 9.72
N ILE A 280 10.20 -12.20 8.81
CA ILE A 280 11.18 -12.57 7.77
C ILE A 280 12.41 -13.29 8.34
N GLY A 281 12.86 -12.91 9.55
CA GLY A 281 14.00 -13.54 10.21
C GLY A 281 13.72 -14.88 10.91
N HIS A 282 12.47 -15.35 10.92
CA HIS A 282 12.10 -16.62 11.57
C HIS A 282 12.53 -17.81 10.72
N ALA A 283 13.05 -18.88 11.32
CA ALA A 283 13.57 -20.05 10.59
C ALA A 283 12.52 -20.70 9.68
N ALA A 284 11.27 -20.78 10.14
CA ALA A 284 10.15 -21.31 9.35
C ALA A 284 9.53 -20.33 8.35
N PHE A 285 10.00 -19.08 8.24
CA PHE A 285 9.40 -18.05 7.36
C PHE A 285 9.20 -18.57 5.94
N ALA A 286 10.25 -19.11 5.34
CA ALA A 286 10.16 -19.54 3.95
C ALA A 286 9.19 -20.71 3.75
N ALA A 287 9.16 -21.64 4.70
CA ALA A 287 8.28 -22.80 4.65
C ALA A 287 6.81 -22.39 4.80
N THR A 288 6.48 -21.55 5.78
CA THR A 288 5.09 -21.13 6.03
C THR A 288 4.52 -20.33 4.86
N GLN A 289 5.32 -19.45 4.25
CA GLN A 289 4.93 -18.68 3.07
C GLN A 289 4.61 -19.60 1.88
N ARG A 290 5.50 -20.57 1.58
CA ARG A 290 5.31 -21.53 0.48
C ARG A 290 4.08 -22.43 0.68
N LEU A 291 3.88 -22.95 1.89
CA LEU A 291 2.72 -23.79 2.21
C LEU A 291 1.40 -23.02 2.11
N ALA A 292 1.40 -21.73 2.50
CA ALA A 292 0.20 -20.90 2.42
C ALA A 292 -0.20 -20.60 0.97
N VAL A 293 0.72 -20.14 0.13
CA VAL A 293 0.43 -19.88 -1.30
C VAL A 293 0.23 -21.16 -2.12
N GLY A 294 0.73 -22.30 -1.62
CA GLY A 294 0.42 -23.63 -2.13
C GLY A 294 -0.99 -24.14 -1.77
N GLY A 295 -1.75 -23.43 -0.93
CA GLY A 295 -3.07 -23.87 -0.45
C GLY A 295 -3.01 -25.04 0.54
N ILE A 296 -1.80 -25.39 1.01
CA ILE A 296 -1.57 -26.51 1.94
C ILE A 296 -1.90 -26.05 3.36
N TRP A 297 -1.35 -24.92 3.80
CA TRP A 297 -1.51 -24.45 5.18
C TRP A 297 -1.52 -22.92 5.31
N GLN A 298 -2.72 -22.37 5.48
CA GLN A 298 -2.96 -20.91 5.48
C GLN A 298 -3.23 -20.33 6.88
N GLY A 299 -3.14 -21.15 7.93
CA GLY A 299 -3.57 -20.79 9.28
C GLY A 299 -5.09 -20.96 9.47
N GLY A 300 -5.67 -20.18 10.37
CA GLY A 300 -7.11 -20.11 10.58
C GLY A 300 -7.72 -18.85 9.92
N ASP A 301 -9.04 -18.86 9.75
CA ASP A 301 -9.77 -17.78 9.07
C ASP A 301 -10.05 -16.56 9.98
N GLU A 302 -10.01 -16.76 11.30
CA GLU A 302 -10.40 -15.77 12.31
C GLU A 302 -9.30 -14.75 12.64
N ASP A 303 -8.04 -15.07 12.35
CA ASP A 303 -6.89 -14.21 12.67
C ASP A 303 -5.75 -14.34 11.66
N LEU A 304 -4.70 -13.54 11.90
CA LEU A 304 -3.52 -13.47 11.04
C LEU A 304 -2.37 -14.38 11.51
N LEU A 305 -2.63 -15.33 12.41
CA LEU A 305 -1.58 -16.07 13.13
C LEU A 305 -1.32 -17.46 12.52
N PHE A 306 -0.04 -17.77 12.32
CA PHE A 306 0.41 -19.13 12.01
C PHE A 306 0.60 -19.99 13.26
N ARG A 307 0.93 -19.38 14.40
CA ARG A 307 1.29 -20.00 15.69
C ARG A 307 2.46 -20.97 15.59
N PRO A 308 3.69 -20.47 15.30
CA PRO A 308 4.83 -21.34 15.03
C PRO A 308 5.17 -22.30 16.18
N ASP A 309 4.98 -21.88 17.43
CA ASP A 309 5.36 -22.65 18.63
C ASP A 309 4.27 -23.59 19.14
N GLU A 310 3.04 -23.51 18.62
CA GLU A 310 1.99 -24.44 19.02
C GLU A 310 2.31 -25.86 18.54
N VAL A 311 1.97 -26.86 19.36
CA VAL A 311 2.12 -28.27 19.01
C VAL A 311 1.00 -28.68 18.06
N LEU A 312 1.35 -29.41 17.00
CA LEU A 312 0.42 -29.93 16.02
C LEU A 312 -0.50 -30.99 16.63
N ASP A 313 -1.81 -30.79 16.54
CA ASP A 313 -2.78 -31.80 16.95
C ASP A 313 -2.99 -32.88 15.86
N ASP A 314 -3.54 -34.03 16.24
CA ASP A 314 -3.73 -35.18 15.33
C ASP A 314 -4.65 -34.86 14.14
N ALA A 315 -5.64 -33.99 14.35
CA ALA A 315 -6.57 -33.60 13.28
C ALA A 315 -5.89 -32.68 12.26
N GLN A 316 -5.07 -31.74 12.72
CA GLN A 316 -4.22 -30.89 11.89
C GLN A 316 -3.22 -31.73 11.11
N ARG A 317 -2.55 -32.68 11.77
CA ARG A 317 -1.60 -33.61 11.14
C ARG A 317 -2.25 -34.39 10.01
N ALA A 318 -3.37 -35.06 10.29
CA ALA A 318 -4.10 -35.83 9.28
C ALA A 318 -4.55 -34.96 8.08
N ARG A 319 -5.03 -33.73 8.36
CA ARG A 319 -5.43 -32.78 7.32
C ARG A 319 -4.24 -32.35 6.45
N LEU A 320 -3.09 -32.07 7.06
CA LEU A 320 -1.89 -31.63 6.37
C LEU A 320 -1.26 -32.74 5.53
N SER A 321 -1.09 -33.95 6.09
CA SER A 321 -0.58 -35.10 5.32
C SER A 321 -1.46 -35.38 4.10
N LYS A 322 -2.78 -35.28 4.25
CA LYS A 322 -3.72 -35.42 3.12
C LYS A 322 -3.54 -34.32 2.06
N LYS A 323 -3.41 -33.04 2.47
CA LYS A 323 -3.25 -31.92 1.54
C LYS A 323 -1.87 -31.92 0.85
N ALA A 324 -0.81 -32.30 1.56
CA ALA A 324 0.54 -32.39 1.03
C ALA A 324 0.75 -33.63 0.15
N GLY A 325 -0.15 -34.62 0.21
CA GLY A 325 -0.05 -35.84 -0.58
C GLY A 325 1.08 -36.77 -0.12
N ALA A 326 1.59 -36.59 1.10
CA ALA A 326 2.69 -37.37 1.65
C ALA A 326 2.53 -37.50 3.18
N ASP A 327 2.86 -38.69 3.71
CA ASP A 327 2.85 -38.97 5.14
C ASP A 327 4.21 -38.62 5.76
N VAL A 328 4.53 -37.33 5.74
CA VAL A 328 5.87 -36.81 6.11
C VAL A 328 5.96 -36.48 7.60
N LEU A 329 4.82 -36.35 8.28
CA LEU A 329 4.77 -35.90 9.67
C LEU A 329 4.80 -37.11 10.60
N SER A 330 5.85 -37.21 11.44
CA SER A 330 5.98 -38.28 12.45
C SER A 330 4.82 -38.28 13.45
N ALA A 331 4.61 -39.35 14.20
CA ALA A 331 3.60 -39.36 15.28
C ALA A 331 4.01 -38.53 16.52
N ASP A 332 5.25 -38.06 16.57
CA ASP A 332 5.78 -37.33 17.72
C ASP A 332 5.24 -35.90 17.81
N ALA A 333 5.26 -35.35 19.02
CA ALA A 333 4.93 -33.95 19.26
C ALA A 333 5.89 -33.04 18.46
N MET A 334 5.32 -32.24 17.57
CA MET A 334 6.05 -31.38 16.65
C MET A 334 5.41 -29.99 16.67
N SER A 335 6.23 -28.95 16.71
CA SER A 335 5.73 -27.58 16.59
C SER A 335 5.18 -27.34 15.18
N ARG A 336 4.29 -26.37 15.01
CA ARG A 336 3.78 -26.00 13.68
C ARG A 336 4.90 -25.49 12.78
N ALA A 337 5.91 -24.83 13.34
CA ALA A 337 7.11 -24.40 12.61
C ALA A 337 7.92 -25.58 12.06
N ASP A 338 8.20 -26.58 12.90
CA ASP A 338 8.94 -27.79 12.47
C ASP A 338 8.16 -28.59 11.44
N ALA A 339 6.84 -28.69 11.60
CA ALA A 339 5.95 -29.32 10.63
C ALA A 339 5.95 -28.58 9.29
N ALA A 340 5.96 -27.24 9.32
CA ALA A 340 6.07 -26.46 8.09
C ALA A 340 7.40 -26.72 7.37
N LEU A 341 8.52 -26.74 8.12
CA LEU A 341 9.84 -27.02 7.57
C LEU A 341 9.94 -28.43 6.97
N ALA A 342 9.29 -29.43 7.58
CA ALA A 342 9.27 -30.79 7.06
C ALA A 342 8.44 -30.94 5.76
N LEU A 343 7.42 -30.11 5.57
CA LEU A 343 6.50 -30.20 4.43
C LEU A 343 6.91 -29.38 3.20
N ALA A 344 7.75 -28.36 3.35
CA ALA A 344 7.95 -27.31 2.35
C ALA A 344 9.13 -27.51 1.40
#